data_AF-A0A321LDV3-F1
#
_entry.id   AF-A0A321LDV3-F1
#
_cell.length_a   1.000
_cell.length_b   1.000
_cell.length_c   1.000
_cell.angle_alpha   90.00
_cell.angle_beta   90.00
_cell.angle_gamma   90.00
#
_symmetry.space_group_name_H-M   'P 1'
#
loop_
_entity.id
_entity.type
_entity.pdbx_description
1 polymer ?
#
loop_
_entity_poly.entity_id
_entity_poly.type
_entity_poly.pdbx_seq_one_letter_code
_entity_poly.pdbx_strand_id
1 'polypeptide(L)'
;MKKIRRITEAEVISEFLKAEFYHREFDADRYKYENFVFDPNLMDENENAIRRALLYRRRATMWREIPEDTQWWEIELEDDDLKRVNVFPRAHWRRLSAGNFQALHVAERLRRQIERGKNSELLSKINILRTRLQYEGPKSTVMLIGVDESQPVTLLEGNHRFVSALLVPRQIMLRRLRLVCGFSANMDKCCWYKTDLVNLAHYTKNRIKHLWSREADVHRLVPESAQSTEPGDYVNAVGSPNSE
;
A
#
# COMPACT_ATOMS: atom_id res chain seq x y z
N MET A 1 6.44 -20.61 -2.67
CA MET A 1 5.27 -19.74 -2.43
C MET A 1 4.08 -20.43 -3.03
N LYS A 2 3.00 -20.54 -2.27
CA LYS A 2 1.80 -21.22 -2.72
C LYS A 2 0.74 -20.19 -3.11
N LYS A 3 0.27 -20.25 -4.36
CA LYS A 3 -0.90 -19.47 -4.81
C LYS A 3 -2.17 -20.08 -4.22
N ILE A 4 -2.94 -19.27 -3.48
CA ILE A 4 -4.16 -19.72 -2.81
C ILE A 4 -5.37 -19.44 -3.69
N ARG A 5 -5.54 -18.19 -4.12
CA ARG A 5 -6.61 -17.80 -5.04
C ARG A 5 -6.22 -16.61 -5.89
N ARG A 6 -6.85 -16.53 -7.06
CA ARG A 6 -6.80 -15.36 -7.94
C ARG A 6 -7.54 -14.20 -7.29
N ILE A 7 -7.00 -12.98 -7.43
CA ILE A 7 -7.70 -11.75 -7.01
C ILE A 7 -7.63 -10.72 -8.14
N THR A 8 -8.57 -9.77 -8.14
CA THR A 8 -8.63 -8.74 -9.18
C THR A 8 -7.70 -7.58 -8.85
N GLU A 9 -7.25 -6.84 -9.88
CA GLU A 9 -6.52 -5.58 -9.65
C GLU A 9 -7.35 -4.61 -8.82
N ALA A 10 -8.67 -4.56 -9.04
CA ALA A 10 -9.59 -3.73 -8.28
C ALA A 10 -9.56 -4.05 -6.77
N GLU A 11 -9.47 -5.33 -6.40
CA GLU A 11 -9.31 -5.76 -5.01
C GLU A 11 -7.95 -5.31 -4.44
N VAL A 12 -6.87 -5.45 -5.21
CA VAL A 12 -5.53 -5.00 -4.78
C VAL A 12 -5.48 -3.48 -4.58
N ILE A 13 -6.02 -2.70 -5.51
CA ILE A 13 -6.08 -1.23 -5.38
C ILE A 13 -6.87 -0.83 -4.13
N SER A 14 -7.97 -1.53 -3.83
CA SER A 14 -8.76 -1.26 -2.63
C SER A 14 -7.94 -1.47 -1.35
N GLU A 15 -7.26 -2.60 -1.24
CA GLU A 15 -6.41 -2.91 -0.09
C GLU A 15 -5.22 -1.94 0.04
N PHE A 16 -4.68 -1.47 -1.08
CA PHE A 16 -3.58 -0.50 -1.10
C PHE A 16 -4.05 0.83 -0.55
N LEU A 17 -5.21 1.32 -1.02
CA LEU A 17 -5.78 2.57 -0.54
C LEU A 17 -6.13 2.50 0.93
N LYS A 18 -6.78 1.43 1.42
CA LYS A 18 -7.03 1.25 2.86
C LYS A 18 -5.76 1.37 3.71
N ALA A 19 -4.63 0.91 3.18
CA ALA A 19 -3.33 0.98 3.84
C ALA A 19 -2.64 2.35 3.77
N GLU A 20 -3.07 3.26 2.90
CA GLU A 20 -2.41 4.57 2.70
C GLU A 20 -3.32 5.78 2.94
N PHE A 21 -4.64 5.64 2.89
CA PHE A 21 -5.57 6.77 2.86
C PHE A 21 -5.56 7.63 4.12
N TYR A 22 -4.95 7.13 5.21
CA TYR A 22 -4.71 7.91 6.41
C TYR A 22 -3.57 8.93 6.28
N HIS A 23 -2.72 8.83 5.25
CA HIS A 23 -1.63 9.77 5.03
C HIS A 23 -2.14 11.16 4.62
N ARG A 24 -1.41 12.21 5.05
CA ARG A 24 -1.77 13.61 4.82
C ARG A 24 -1.99 13.97 3.35
N GLU A 25 -1.33 13.25 2.44
CA GLU A 25 -1.48 13.44 1.00
C GLU A 25 -2.92 13.22 0.53
N PHE A 26 -3.73 12.46 1.27
CA PHE A 26 -5.14 12.22 0.96
C PHE A 26 -6.12 13.11 1.73
N ASP A 27 -5.66 14.08 2.53
CA ASP A 27 -6.56 14.87 3.39
C ASP A 27 -7.63 15.62 2.60
N ALA A 28 -7.28 16.19 1.44
CA ALA A 28 -8.23 16.87 0.55
C ALA A 28 -9.25 15.92 -0.11
N ASP A 29 -8.91 14.65 -0.24
CA ASP A 29 -9.73 13.62 -0.87
C ASP A 29 -10.58 12.85 0.18
N ARG A 30 -10.19 12.89 1.45
CA ARG A 30 -10.69 11.98 2.49
C ARG A 30 -12.19 12.09 2.73
N TYR A 31 -12.65 13.31 3.01
CA TYR A 31 -14.07 13.56 3.30
C TYR A 31 -14.98 13.11 2.15
N LYS A 32 -14.54 13.29 0.90
CA LYS A 32 -15.35 13.00 -0.28
C LYS A 32 -15.34 11.52 -0.67
N TYR A 33 -14.24 10.80 -0.41
CA TYR A 33 -14.02 9.48 -0.98
C TYR A 33 -13.76 8.36 0.04
N GLU A 34 -13.90 8.62 1.34
CA GLU A 34 -13.65 7.61 2.38
C GLU A 34 -14.50 6.35 2.23
N ASN A 35 -15.78 6.49 1.86
CA ASN A 35 -16.68 5.35 1.68
C ASN A 35 -16.20 4.43 0.56
N PHE A 36 -15.77 4.99 -0.58
CA PHE A 36 -15.19 4.20 -1.67
C PHE A 36 -13.92 3.46 -1.24
N VAL A 37 -13.18 3.95 -0.25
CA VAL A 37 -11.94 3.29 0.22
C VAL A 37 -12.24 2.23 1.29
N PHE A 38 -13.04 2.57 2.31
CA PHE A 38 -13.22 1.73 3.49
C PHE A 38 -14.41 0.77 3.39
N ASP A 39 -15.42 1.07 2.58
CA ASP A 39 -16.56 0.20 2.28
C ASP A 39 -16.74 0.00 0.76
N PRO A 40 -15.78 -0.66 0.09
CA PRO A 40 -15.73 -0.72 -1.37
C PRO A 40 -16.72 -1.74 -1.95
N ASN A 41 -17.52 -1.33 -2.94
CA ASN A 41 -18.21 -2.28 -3.80
C ASN A 41 -17.31 -2.70 -4.97
N LEU A 42 -16.62 -3.83 -4.83
CA LEU A 42 -15.69 -4.32 -5.87
C LEU A 42 -16.39 -4.72 -7.19
N MET A 43 -17.71 -4.87 -7.19
CA MET A 43 -18.50 -5.18 -8.38
C MET A 43 -18.97 -3.92 -9.12
N ASP A 44 -18.81 -2.73 -8.54
CA ASP A 44 -19.14 -1.46 -9.18
C ASP A 44 -17.93 -0.92 -9.95
N GLU A 45 -18.02 -0.93 -11.28
CA GLU A 45 -16.94 -0.46 -12.15
C GLU A 45 -16.62 1.03 -11.98
N ASN A 46 -17.61 1.85 -11.63
CA ASN A 46 -17.41 3.28 -11.40
C ASN A 46 -16.67 3.53 -10.09
N GLU A 47 -17.03 2.84 -9.01
CA GLU A 47 -16.26 2.90 -7.77
C GLU A 47 -14.82 2.41 -7.97
N ASN A 48 -14.65 1.32 -8.72
CA ASN A 48 -13.35 0.79 -9.09
C ASN A 48 -12.52 1.83 -9.86
N ALA A 49 -13.14 2.58 -10.78
CA ALA A 49 -12.49 3.66 -11.52
C ALA A 49 -12.10 4.84 -10.61
N ILE A 50 -12.96 5.26 -9.69
CA ILE A 50 -12.67 6.31 -8.69
C ILE A 50 -11.46 5.92 -7.85
N ARG A 51 -11.43 4.69 -7.32
CA ARG A 51 -10.30 4.18 -6.53
C ARG A 51 -9.01 4.16 -7.34
N ARG A 52 -9.06 3.69 -8.60
CA ARG A 52 -7.88 3.73 -9.49
C ARG A 52 -7.40 5.16 -9.70
N ALA A 53 -8.31 6.12 -9.90
CA ALA A 53 -7.95 7.53 -10.07
C ALA A 53 -7.33 8.14 -8.80
N LEU A 54 -7.85 7.81 -7.61
CA LEU A 54 -7.26 8.21 -6.32
C LEU A 54 -5.84 7.66 -6.14
N LEU A 55 -5.65 6.38 -6.45
CA LEU A 55 -4.33 5.76 -6.45
C LEU A 55 -3.40 6.49 -7.43
N TYR A 56 -3.84 6.75 -8.66
CA TYR A 56 -3.00 7.37 -9.67
C TYR A 56 -2.63 8.80 -9.31
N ARG A 57 -3.54 9.55 -8.69
CA ARG A 57 -3.27 10.91 -8.21
C ARG A 57 -2.07 10.99 -7.27
N ARG A 58 -1.86 9.99 -6.40
CA ARG A 58 -0.78 10.01 -5.39
C ARG A 58 0.37 9.03 -5.66
N ARG A 59 0.11 7.98 -6.43
CA ARG A 59 1.02 6.82 -6.63
C ARG A 59 1.11 6.38 -8.08
N ALA A 60 0.65 7.15 -9.06
CA ALA A 60 0.76 6.79 -10.49
C ALA A 60 2.19 6.39 -10.90
N THR A 61 3.20 7.15 -10.46
CA THR A 61 4.60 6.84 -10.82
C THR A 61 5.07 5.51 -10.26
N MET A 62 4.47 5.03 -9.17
CA MET A 62 4.74 3.70 -8.66
C MET A 62 3.96 2.66 -9.47
N TRP A 63 2.64 2.83 -9.55
CA TRP A 63 1.75 1.82 -10.10
C TRP A 63 1.97 1.58 -11.61
N ARG A 64 2.27 2.63 -12.39
CA ARG A 64 2.50 2.53 -13.85
C ARG A 64 3.74 1.72 -14.24
N GLU A 65 4.65 1.48 -13.30
CA GLU A 65 5.84 0.66 -13.56
C GLU A 65 5.55 -0.83 -13.41
N ILE A 66 4.42 -1.19 -12.79
CA ILE A 66 3.96 -2.57 -12.71
C ILE A 66 3.49 -2.98 -14.11
N PRO A 67 3.96 -4.11 -14.65
CA PRO A 67 3.54 -4.57 -15.97
C PRO A 67 2.03 -4.75 -16.09
N GLU A 68 1.44 -4.35 -17.22
CA GLU A 68 -0.01 -4.44 -17.46
C GLU A 68 -0.53 -5.89 -17.46
N ASP A 69 0.33 -6.86 -17.79
CA ASP A 69 0.03 -8.30 -17.73
C ASP A 69 0.12 -8.89 -16.31
N THR A 70 0.30 -8.04 -15.28
CA THR A 70 0.48 -8.49 -13.90
C THR A 70 -0.72 -9.25 -13.40
N GLN A 71 -0.41 -10.43 -12.90
CA GLN A 71 -1.33 -11.38 -12.35
C GLN A 71 -1.30 -11.33 -10.82
N TRP A 72 -2.37 -10.82 -10.19
CA TRP A 72 -2.53 -10.79 -8.74
C TRP A 72 -3.09 -12.08 -8.10
N TRP A 73 -2.44 -12.52 -7.02
CA TRP A 73 -2.79 -13.71 -6.26
C TRP A 73 -2.73 -13.42 -4.76
N GLU A 74 -3.65 -14.02 -4.01
CA GLU A 74 -3.42 -14.25 -2.58
C GLU A 74 -2.49 -15.45 -2.44
N ILE A 75 -1.45 -15.29 -1.62
CA ILE A 75 -0.40 -16.30 -1.47
C ILE A 75 -0.17 -16.68 -0.01
N GLU A 76 0.37 -17.87 0.18
CA GLU A 76 0.95 -18.33 1.44
C GLU A 76 2.46 -18.49 1.26
N LEU A 77 3.21 -18.00 2.25
CA LEU A 77 4.66 -18.16 2.31
C LEU A 77 4.98 -19.33 3.23
N GLU A 78 5.83 -20.23 2.77
CA GLU A 78 6.53 -21.22 3.58
C GLU A 78 7.84 -20.64 4.15
N ASP A 79 8.51 -21.35 5.05
CA ASP A 79 9.69 -20.82 5.73
C ASP A 79 10.86 -20.57 4.78
N ASP A 80 11.01 -21.41 3.75
CA ASP A 80 12.01 -21.20 2.70
C ASP A 80 11.66 -20.02 1.78
N ASP A 81 10.39 -19.67 1.65
CA ASP A 81 9.97 -18.51 0.87
C ASP A 81 10.41 -17.19 1.53
N LEU A 82 10.46 -17.15 2.86
CA LEU A 82 10.87 -15.95 3.62
C LEU A 82 12.29 -15.51 3.28
N LYS A 83 13.16 -16.46 2.87
CA LYS A 83 14.54 -16.18 2.44
C LYS A 83 14.60 -15.40 1.13
N ARG A 84 13.50 -15.40 0.37
CA ARG A 84 13.38 -14.80 -0.97
C ARG A 84 12.57 -13.50 -0.99
N VAL A 85 12.07 -13.04 0.17
CA VAL A 85 11.35 -11.77 0.28
C VAL A 85 12.34 -10.63 0.52
N ASN A 86 12.27 -9.60 -0.33
CA ASN A 86 13.03 -8.37 -0.20
C ASN A 86 12.14 -7.22 0.31
N VAL A 87 12.68 -6.37 1.18
CA VAL A 87 12.04 -5.10 1.53
C VAL A 87 12.26 -4.09 0.42
N PHE A 88 11.26 -3.24 0.21
CA PHE A 88 11.39 -2.15 -0.73
C PHE A 88 12.52 -1.18 -0.33
N PRO A 89 13.49 -0.86 -1.22
CA PRO A 89 14.67 -0.08 -0.87
C PRO A 89 14.38 1.43 -0.82
N ARG A 90 13.50 1.88 0.08
CA ARG A 90 13.18 3.31 0.28
C ARG A 90 13.43 3.83 1.69
N ALA A 91 13.78 5.12 1.76
CA ALA A 91 13.93 5.88 3.01
C ALA A 91 14.75 5.11 4.08
N HIS A 92 14.17 4.88 5.26
CA HIS A 92 14.81 4.21 6.38
C HIS A 92 15.32 2.81 6.05
N TRP A 93 14.68 2.10 5.13
CA TRP A 93 15.06 0.73 4.75
C TRP A 93 16.41 0.66 4.06
N ARG A 94 16.79 1.68 3.26
CA ARG A 94 18.13 1.74 2.64
C ARG A 94 19.26 1.80 3.66
N ARG A 95 19.06 2.57 4.73
CA ARG A 95 20.03 2.69 5.82
C ARG A 95 20.07 1.41 6.66
N LEU A 96 18.90 0.86 6.96
CA LEU A 96 18.79 -0.34 7.79
C LEU A 96 19.33 -1.59 7.10
N SER A 97 19.11 -1.74 5.79
CA SER A 97 19.52 -2.91 5.00
C SER A 97 21.04 -3.00 4.78
N ALA A 98 21.74 -1.86 4.76
CA ALA A 98 23.16 -1.76 4.41
C ALA A 98 23.51 -2.53 3.13
N GLY A 99 22.66 -2.41 2.12
CA GLY A 99 22.84 -3.08 0.81
C GLY A 99 22.23 -4.47 0.71
N ASN A 100 21.91 -5.15 1.82
CA ASN A 100 21.17 -6.41 1.79
C ASN A 100 19.70 -6.21 2.17
N PHE A 101 18.84 -6.22 1.15
CA PHE A 101 17.41 -5.96 1.29
C PHE A 101 16.55 -7.18 1.65
N GLN A 102 17.15 -8.36 1.89
CA GLN A 102 16.38 -9.52 2.34
C GLN A 102 15.65 -9.21 3.66
N ALA A 103 14.36 -9.50 3.71
CA ALA A 103 13.51 -9.13 4.84
C ALA A 103 13.96 -9.80 6.16
N LEU A 104 14.41 -11.05 6.11
CA LEU A 104 14.98 -11.74 7.27
C LEU A 104 16.25 -11.05 7.77
N HIS A 105 17.14 -10.62 6.86
CA HIS A 105 18.35 -9.88 7.23
C HIS A 105 18.02 -8.55 7.89
N VAL A 106 17.07 -7.80 7.32
CA VAL A 106 16.60 -6.53 7.84
C VAL A 106 15.94 -6.69 9.22
N ALA A 107 15.10 -7.72 9.39
CA ALA A 107 14.47 -8.04 10.67
C ALA A 107 15.50 -8.40 11.75
N GLU A 108 16.51 -9.20 11.42
CA GLU A 108 17.59 -9.56 12.33
C GLU A 108 18.40 -8.34 12.79
N ARG A 109 18.74 -7.44 11.86
CA ARG A 109 19.41 -6.18 12.22
C ARG A 109 18.56 -5.32 13.15
N LEU A 110 17.25 -5.29 12.92
CA LEU A 110 16.31 -4.56 13.74
C LEU A 110 16.21 -5.15 15.15
N ARG A 111 16.16 -6.48 15.27
CA ARG A 111 16.19 -7.21 16.54
C ARG A 111 17.39 -6.81 17.39
N ARG A 112 18.59 -6.82 16.79
CA ARG A 112 19.83 -6.37 17.48
C ARG A 112 19.80 -4.91 17.90
N GLN A 113 19.12 -4.03 17.16
CA GLN A 113 18.97 -2.63 17.56
C GLN A 113 18.05 -2.48 18.77
N ILE A 114 16.97 -3.28 18.83
CA ILE A 114 16.05 -3.34 19.97
C ILE A 114 16.77 -3.84 21.22
N GLU A 115 17.51 -4.94 21.11
CA GLU A 115 18.28 -5.52 22.22
C GLU A 115 19.34 -4.56 22.78
N ARG A 116 19.90 -3.69 21.93
CA ARG A 116 20.86 -2.65 22.33
C ARG A 116 20.20 -1.38 22.89
N GLY A 117 18.88 -1.38 23.06
CA GLY A 117 18.15 -0.23 23.60
C GLY A 117 18.19 1.02 22.71
N LYS A 118 18.43 0.87 21.40
CA LYS A 118 18.38 2.02 20.49
C LYS A 118 16.95 2.56 20.41
N ASN A 119 16.82 3.87 20.39
CA ASN A 119 15.54 4.54 20.15
C ASN A 119 15.56 5.24 18.79
N SER A 120 14.52 5.02 17.98
CA SER A 120 14.30 5.73 16.72
C SER A 120 12.83 5.70 16.36
N GLU A 121 12.36 6.66 15.58
CA GLU A 121 10.96 6.71 15.12
C GLU A 121 10.54 5.41 14.41
N LEU A 122 11.45 4.82 13.61
CA LEU A 122 11.24 3.52 12.98
C LEU A 122 11.00 2.42 14.01
N LEU A 123 11.84 2.35 15.05
CA LEU A 123 11.72 1.34 16.11
C LEU A 123 10.41 1.50 16.90
N SER A 124 10.01 2.74 17.21
CA SER A 124 8.72 3.02 17.85
C SER A 124 7.56 2.53 16.99
N LYS A 125 7.57 2.82 15.68
CA LYS A 125 6.56 2.33 14.73
C LYS A 125 6.52 0.81 14.67
N ILE A 126 7.69 0.16 14.61
CA ILE A 126 7.81 -1.30 14.57
C ILE A 126 7.26 -1.94 15.85
N ASN A 127 7.55 -1.37 17.01
CA ASN A 127 7.05 -1.86 18.30
C ASN A 127 5.52 -1.72 18.39
N ILE A 128 4.96 -0.57 18.01
CA ILE A 128 3.49 -0.38 17.95
C ILE A 128 2.85 -1.45 17.06
N LEU A 129 3.42 -1.73 15.90
CA LEU A 129 2.91 -2.77 15.00
C LEU A 129 3.05 -4.17 15.58
N ARG A 130 4.18 -4.51 16.22
CA ARG A 130 4.37 -5.81 16.89
C ARG A 130 3.32 -6.02 17.98
N THR A 131 3.09 -5.02 18.81
CA THR A 131 2.07 -5.02 19.85
C THR A 131 0.68 -5.24 19.24
N ARG A 132 0.31 -4.50 18.19
CA ARG A 132 -0.98 -4.69 17.48
C ARG A 132 -1.16 -6.07 16.85
N LEU A 133 -0.08 -6.72 16.41
CA LEU A 133 -0.15 -8.08 15.86
C LEU A 133 -0.52 -9.11 16.94
N GLN A 134 -0.22 -8.84 18.22
CA GLN A 134 -0.52 -9.77 19.32
C GLN A 134 -1.99 -9.75 19.74
N TYR A 135 -2.70 -8.65 19.54
CA TYR A 135 -4.14 -8.54 19.80
C TYR A 135 -4.98 -9.10 18.64
N GLU A 136 -6.22 -9.50 18.91
CA GLU A 136 -7.18 -9.92 17.88
C GLU A 136 -7.63 -8.72 17.01
N GLY A 137 -8.17 -9.01 15.82
CA GLY A 137 -8.56 -7.98 14.84
C GLY A 137 -8.45 -8.45 13.39
N PRO A 138 -8.71 -7.59 12.40
CA PRO A 138 -8.63 -7.96 10.99
C PRO A 138 -7.20 -8.27 10.56
N LYS A 139 -7.05 -9.10 9.51
CA LYS A 139 -5.76 -9.31 8.86
C LYS A 139 -5.29 -8.01 8.21
N SER A 140 -3.99 -7.78 8.25
CA SER A 140 -3.36 -6.67 7.55
C SER A 140 -2.79 -7.14 6.23
N THR A 141 -3.19 -6.50 5.13
CA THR A 141 -2.74 -6.87 3.78
C THR A 141 -1.33 -6.33 3.50
N VAL A 142 -0.43 -7.19 3.03
CA VAL A 142 0.91 -6.85 2.56
C VAL A 142 1.02 -7.22 1.09
N MET A 143 1.63 -6.35 0.29
CA MET A 143 1.70 -6.51 -1.16
C MET A 143 3.12 -6.75 -1.63
N LEU A 144 3.27 -7.73 -2.50
CA LEU A 144 4.51 -8.15 -3.11
C LEU A 144 4.39 -8.12 -4.63
N ILE A 145 5.54 -8.03 -5.30
CA ILE A 145 5.66 -8.19 -6.75
C ILE A 145 6.83 -9.10 -7.08
N GLY A 146 6.70 -9.90 -8.13
CA GLY A 146 7.77 -10.78 -8.60
C GLY A 146 7.53 -11.33 -9.99
N VAL A 147 8.51 -12.11 -10.49
CA VAL A 147 8.40 -12.79 -11.77
C VAL A 147 7.46 -14.00 -11.66
N ASP A 148 7.73 -14.87 -10.69
CA ASP A 148 6.95 -16.07 -10.38
C ASP A 148 7.20 -16.54 -8.92
N GLU A 149 6.62 -17.68 -8.53
CA GLU A 149 6.73 -18.27 -7.19
C GLU A 149 8.11 -18.84 -6.83
N SER A 150 8.99 -19.01 -7.81
CA SER A 150 10.34 -19.58 -7.72
C SER A 150 11.44 -18.53 -7.56
N GLN A 151 11.16 -17.29 -7.95
CA GLN A 151 12.11 -16.17 -7.88
C GLN A 151 11.95 -15.34 -6.60
N PRO A 152 12.93 -14.48 -6.27
CA PRO A 152 12.76 -13.46 -5.25
C PRO A 152 11.55 -12.56 -5.56
N VAL A 153 10.89 -12.09 -4.49
CA VAL A 153 9.79 -11.13 -4.55
C VAL A 153 10.15 -9.89 -3.75
N THR A 154 9.63 -8.74 -4.16
CA THR A 154 9.87 -7.47 -3.47
C THR A 154 8.56 -6.97 -2.88
N LEU A 155 8.61 -6.57 -1.60
CA LEU A 155 7.52 -5.86 -0.96
C LEU A 155 7.27 -4.55 -1.70
N LEU A 156 6.08 -4.38 -2.25
CA LEU A 156 5.64 -3.13 -2.88
C LEU A 156 5.00 -2.20 -1.84
N GLU A 157 4.22 -2.79 -0.93
CA GLU A 157 3.52 -2.11 0.15
C GLU A 157 3.58 -2.99 1.40
N GLY A 158 3.68 -2.38 2.59
CA GLY A 158 3.62 -3.10 3.86
C GLY A 158 4.98 -3.47 4.46
N ASN A 159 6.09 -2.84 4.04
CA ASN A 159 7.44 -3.08 4.60
C ASN A 159 7.45 -3.15 6.13
N HIS A 160 6.91 -2.12 6.80
CA HIS A 160 6.90 -2.06 8.28
C HIS A 160 6.11 -3.22 8.88
N ARG A 161 4.94 -3.53 8.30
CA ARG A 161 4.04 -4.59 8.80
C ARG A 161 4.66 -5.97 8.61
N PHE A 162 5.25 -6.24 7.45
CA PHE A 162 5.92 -7.51 7.18
C PHE A 162 7.15 -7.70 8.09
N VAL A 163 8.02 -6.69 8.18
CA VAL A 163 9.22 -6.77 9.05
C VAL A 163 8.83 -6.88 10.53
N SER A 164 7.82 -6.15 11.00
CA SER A 164 7.29 -6.33 12.36
C SER A 164 6.78 -7.74 12.60
N ALA A 165 6.12 -8.36 11.60
CA ALA A 165 5.60 -9.71 11.72
C ALA A 165 6.71 -10.78 11.79
N LEU A 166 7.87 -10.53 11.19
CA LEU A 166 9.07 -11.38 11.35
C LEU A 166 9.67 -11.33 12.77
N LEU A 167 9.24 -10.39 13.61
CA LEU A 167 9.70 -10.21 14.99
C LEU A 167 8.72 -10.76 16.04
N VAL A 168 7.69 -11.50 15.61
CA VAL A 168 6.74 -12.22 16.49
C VAL A 168 6.70 -13.70 16.08
N PRO A 169 6.16 -14.60 16.93
CA PRO A 169 6.02 -16.01 16.57
C PRO A 169 5.29 -16.24 15.24
N ARG A 170 5.72 -17.26 14.50
CA ARG A 170 5.27 -17.56 13.13
C ARG A 170 3.75 -17.71 13.01
N GLN A 171 3.12 -18.34 14.00
CA GLN A 171 1.68 -18.55 14.05
C GLN A 171 0.93 -17.21 14.11
N ILE A 172 1.49 -16.21 14.81
CA ILE A 172 0.93 -14.86 14.83
C ILE A 172 1.05 -14.22 13.44
N MET A 173 2.22 -14.29 12.81
CA MET A 173 2.39 -13.76 11.45
C MET A 173 1.36 -14.33 10.47
N LEU A 174 1.22 -15.66 10.40
CA LEU A 174 0.28 -16.35 9.50
C LEU A 174 -1.18 -15.97 9.75
N ARG A 175 -1.55 -15.80 11.02
CA ARG A 175 -2.91 -15.42 11.41
C ARG A 175 -3.21 -13.95 11.11
N ARG A 176 -2.21 -13.07 11.15
CA ARG A 176 -2.40 -11.61 11.15
C ARG A 176 -2.09 -10.95 9.81
N LEU A 177 -1.31 -11.58 8.95
CA LEU A 177 -1.03 -11.04 7.62
C LEU A 177 -1.86 -11.74 6.55
N ARG A 178 -2.38 -10.94 5.64
CA ARG A 178 -2.86 -11.39 4.34
C ARG A 178 -1.82 -11.00 3.31
N LEU A 179 -1.31 -11.96 2.56
CA LEU A 179 -0.22 -11.72 1.61
C LEU A 179 -0.76 -11.78 0.19
N VAL A 180 -0.50 -10.72 -0.57
CA VAL A 180 -0.91 -10.60 -1.96
C VAL A 180 0.33 -10.40 -2.81
N CYS A 181 0.45 -11.11 -3.93
CA CYS A 181 1.57 -10.96 -4.84
C CYS A 181 1.11 -10.79 -6.29
N GLY A 182 1.67 -9.79 -6.97
CA GLY A 182 1.56 -9.60 -8.41
C GLY A 182 2.70 -10.30 -9.14
N PHE A 183 2.37 -11.22 -10.04
CA PHE A 183 3.35 -11.94 -10.85
C PHE A 183 3.27 -11.52 -12.31
N SER A 184 4.42 -11.27 -12.95
CA SER A 184 4.51 -11.06 -14.40
C SER A 184 5.86 -11.53 -14.91
N ALA A 185 5.88 -12.22 -16.05
CA ALA A 185 7.14 -12.55 -16.74
C ALA A 185 7.94 -11.29 -17.13
N ASN A 186 7.29 -10.14 -17.20
CA ASN A 186 7.88 -8.84 -17.49
C ASN A 186 8.27 -8.04 -16.23
N MET A 187 8.16 -8.61 -15.02
CA MET A 187 8.41 -7.88 -13.78
C MET A 187 9.84 -7.36 -13.66
N ASP A 188 10.82 -7.95 -14.34
CA ASP A 188 12.19 -7.42 -14.43
C ASP A 188 12.29 -6.03 -15.06
N LYS A 189 11.28 -5.59 -15.82
CA LYS A 189 11.19 -4.23 -16.38
C LYS A 189 10.67 -3.22 -15.36
N CYS A 190 10.12 -3.69 -14.24
CA CYS A 190 9.63 -2.83 -13.16
C CYS A 190 10.80 -2.37 -12.29
N CYS A 191 11.07 -1.07 -12.27
CA CYS A 191 12.15 -0.48 -11.46
C CYS A 191 12.01 -0.73 -9.95
N TRP A 192 10.81 -1.08 -9.49
CA TRP A 192 10.50 -1.44 -8.11
C TRP A 192 10.86 -2.88 -7.76
N TYR A 193 10.88 -3.78 -8.74
CA TYR A 193 11.30 -5.17 -8.56
C TYR A 193 12.81 -5.28 -8.59
N LYS A 194 13.44 -4.72 -9.63
CA LYS A 194 14.88 -4.72 -9.85
C LYS A 194 15.33 -3.31 -10.24
N THR A 195 16.10 -2.67 -9.37
CA THR A 195 16.68 -1.35 -9.66
C THR A 195 18.00 -1.53 -10.41
N ASP A 196 17.98 -1.33 -11.72
CA ASP A 196 19.18 -1.15 -12.54
C ASP A 196 19.13 0.21 -13.28
N LEU A 197 20.25 0.60 -13.91
CA LEU A 197 20.38 1.91 -14.58
C LEU A 197 19.40 2.07 -15.75
N VAL A 198 19.05 0.97 -16.43
CA VAL A 198 18.12 0.96 -17.56
C VAL A 198 16.70 1.20 -17.06
N ASN A 199 16.28 0.48 -16.01
CA ASN A 199 15.00 0.64 -15.36
C ASN A 199 14.84 2.05 -14.74
N LEU A 200 15.93 2.65 -14.24
CA LEU A 200 15.90 4.03 -13.72
C LEU A 200 15.72 5.08 -14.84
N ALA A 201 16.31 4.84 -16.02
CA ALA A 201 16.09 5.69 -17.19
C ALA A 201 14.65 5.55 -17.71
N HIS A 202 14.10 4.33 -17.74
CA HIS A 202 12.69 4.07 -18.06
C HIS A 202 11.74 4.78 -17.08
N TYR A 203 11.98 4.67 -15.77
CA TYR A 203 11.23 5.38 -14.74
C TYR A 203 11.23 6.90 -14.96
N THR A 204 12.40 7.47 -15.27
CA THR A 204 12.54 8.92 -15.52
C THR A 204 11.70 9.34 -16.74
N LYS A 205 11.75 8.55 -17.82
CA LYS A 205 10.94 8.77 -19.03
C LYS A 205 9.44 8.67 -18.75
N ASN A 206 9.00 7.63 -18.03
CA ASN A 206 7.60 7.45 -17.67
C ASN A 206 7.07 8.57 -16.77
N ARG A 207 7.89 9.03 -15.82
CA ARG A 207 7.55 10.18 -14.98
C ARG A 207 7.31 11.44 -15.81
N ILE A 208 8.13 11.71 -16.83
CA ILE A 208 7.94 12.86 -17.72
C ILE A 208 6.68 12.71 -18.57
N LYS A 209 6.45 11.53 -19.15
CA LYS A 209 5.28 11.24 -20.00
C LYS A 209 3.95 11.46 -19.29
N HIS A 210 3.90 11.25 -17.97
CA HIS A 210 2.67 11.23 -17.19
C HIS A 210 2.46 12.42 -16.25
N LEU A 211 3.27 13.49 -16.38
CA LEU A 211 3.07 14.74 -15.63
C LEU A 211 1.68 15.37 -15.81
N TRP A 212 0.98 15.06 -16.91
CA TRP A 212 -0.36 15.57 -17.24
C TRP A 212 -1.40 14.47 -17.55
N SER A 213 -1.36 13.33 -16.85
CA SER A 213 -2.29 12.22 -17.14
C SER A 213 -3.72 12.51 -16.67
N ARG A 214 -4.70 12.41 -17.58
CA ARG A 214 -6.15 12.55 -17.29
C ARG A 214 -6.70 11.45 -16.36
N GLU A 215 -6.00 10.33 -16.23
CA GLU A 215 -6.41 9.17 -15.40
C GLU A 215 -6.40 9.48 -13.89
N ALA A 216 -5.79 10.58 -13.45
CA ALA A 216 -5.80 11.04 -12.06
C ALA A 216 -6.96 12.01 -11.74
N ASP A 217 -7.84 12.27 -12.70
CA ASP A 217 -8.96 13.20 -12.55
C ASP A 217 -10.21 12.49 -12.04
N VAL A 218 -10.34 12.43 -10.71
CA VAL A 218 -11.49 11.83 -10.03
C VAL A 218 -12.78 12.65 -10.27
N HIS A 219 -12.70 13.95 -10.57
CA HIS A 219 -13.88 14.81 -10.71
C HIS A 219 -14.69 14.48 -11.97
N ARG A 220 -14.03 13.92 -13.00
CA ARG A 220 -14.70 13.42 -14.20
C ARG A 220 -15.57 12.19 -13.93
N LEU A 221 -15.28 11.42 -12.89
CA LEU A 221 -15.87 10.10 -12.63
C LEU A 221 -17.04 10.14 -11.63
N VAL A 222 -17.29 11.31 -11.01
CA VAL A 222 -18.37 11.48 -10.05
C VAL A 222 -19.49 12.31 -10.70
N PRO A 223 -20.71 11.77 -10.87
CA PRO A 223 -21.86 12.56 -11.31
C PRO A 223 -22.11 13.76 -10.38
N GLU A 224 -22.47 14.93 -10.92
CA GLU A 224 -22.78 16.14 -10.13
C GLU A 224 -23.83 15.90 -9.04
N SER A 225 -24.73 14.92 -9.22
CA SER A 225 -25.78 14.56 -8.26
C SER A 225 -25.28 13.94 -6.95
N ALA A 226 -24.00 13.58 -6.84
CA ALA A 226 -23.38 13.12 -5.58
C ALA A 226 -22.63 14.25 -4.83
N GLN A 227 -22.71 15.50 -5.31
CA GLN A 227 -21.98 16.65 -4.75
C GLN A 227 -22.81 17.51 -3.78
N SER A 228 -24.06 17.17 -3.50
CA SER A 228 -24.91 17.96 -2.60
C SER A 228 -24.92 17.41 -1.18
N THR A 229 -24.02 17.92 -0.34
CA THR A 229 -24.34 18.54 0.95
C THR A 229 -23.11 19.35 1.38
N GLU A 230 -23.05 20.61 0.97
CA GLU A 230 -22.20 21.57 1.67
C GLU A 230 -22.81 21.86 3.06
N PRO A 231 -22.00 21.92 4.13
CA PRO A 231 -22.46 22.40 5.43
C PRO A 231 -22.41 23.94 5.43
N GLY A 232 -23.46 24.57 4.92
CA GLY A 232 -23.66 26.01 4.97
C GLY A 232 -25.13 26.32 5.14
N ASP A 233 -25.50 26.71 6.37
CA ASP A 233 -26.73 27.41 6.79
C ASP A 233 -27.44 26.76 7.99
N TYR A 234 -26.77 26.80 9.16
CA TYR A 234 -27.43 26.78 10.47
C TYR A 234 -27.13 28.07 11.26
N VAL A 235 -27.07 29.21 10.58
CA VAL A 235 -27.08 30.53 11.23
C VAL A 235 -28.14 31.37 10.54
N ASN A 236 -29.41 31.10 10.84
CA ASN A 236 -30.55 32.02 10.72
C ASN A 236 -31.82 31.35 11.26
N ALA A 237 -31.83 31.05 12.56
CA ALA A 237 -33.05 30.67 13.27
C ALA A 237 -32.98 31.09 14.75
N VAL A 238 -32.70 32.37 15.00
CA VAL A 238 -33.14 33.03 16.24
C VAL A 238 -33.67 34.40 15.83
N GLY A 239 -34.98 34.45 15.59
CA GLY A 239 -35.70 35.71 15.48
C GLY A 239 -35.77 36.38 16.84
N SER A 240 -35.25 37.59 16.93
CA SER A 240 -35.61 38.54 17.98
C SER A 240 -37.03 39.05 17.74
N PRO A 241 -37.93 39.06 18.75
CA PRO A 241 -39.08 39.94 18.75
C PRO A 241 -38.82 41.17 19.63
N ASN A 242 -38.90 42.31 18.96
CA ASN A 242 -39.25 43.68 19.35
C ASN A 242 -39.42 44.05 20.83
N SER A 243 -38.78 45.18 21.12
CA SER A 243 -39.14 46.22 22.08
C SER A 243 -40.52 46.84 21.83
N GLU A 244 -41.31 46.93 22.90
CA GLU A 244 -42.09 48.12 23.29
C GLU A 244 -41.80 48.41 24.77
#